data_AF-A0A356UDU1-F1
#
_entry.id   AF-A0A356UDU1-F1
#
_cell.length_a   1.000
_cell.length_b   1.000
_cell.length_c   1.000
_cell.angle_alpha   90.00
_cell.angle_beta   90.00
_cell.angle_gamma   90.00
#
_symmetry.space_group_name_H-M   'P 1'
#
loop_
_entity.id
_entity.type
_entity.pdbx_description
1 polymer ?
#
loop_
_entity_poly.entity_id
_entity_poly.type
_entity_poly.pdbx_seq_one_letter_code
_entity_poly.pdbx_strand_id
1 'polypeptide(L)'
;MFNPLMLLYYHATRSSSKSIGGLNSYNIFNPEYTIEILEEDERLQPEFYAYNMYNEATHYSLLEIKCYGTKLYSNQIVLLDSGRYATVTPNWEFLHLGEYKTEIDYAFKYFIKHDIDYKLHIFLFNDESHEAVIAHQRLYEVILIFESFMEKEQFVKYLHSHQGQIIECINSIDKTYSWVETTNEKHRKAIIERLKTGIALNRMLEK
;
A
#
# COMPACT_ATOMS: atom_id res chain seq x y z
N MET A 1 20.78 14.98 7.38
CA MET A 1 20.19 14.78 8.72
C MET A 1 20.06 13.27 8.90
N PHE A 2 20.78 12.67 9.85
CA PHE A 2 20.72 11.22 10.11
C PHE A 2 19.32 10.86 10.60
N ASN A 3 18.63 9.93 9.92
CA ASN A 3 17.31 9.45 10.35
C ASN A 3 17.50 8.16 11.18
N PRO A 4 17.24 8.17 12.49
CA PRO A 4 17.34 6.99 13.35
C PRO A 4 16.50 5.81 12.85
N LEU A 5 15.36 6.07 12.19
CA LEU A 5 14.50 5.05 11.56
C LEU A 5 15.20 4.33 10.40
N MET A 6 16.16 4.98 9.74
CA MET A 6 16.93 4.37 8.65
C MET A 6 18.01 3.42 9.17
N LEU A 7 18.63 3.74 10.32
CA LEU A 7 19.54 2.85 11.07
C LEU A 7 18.76 1.65 11.65
N LEU A 8 17.58 1.91 12.21
CA LEU A 8 16.60 0.91 12.66
C LEU A 8 16.30 -0.14 11.58
N TYR A 9 15.96 0.29 10.36
CA TYR A 9 15.76 -0.60 9.22
C TYR A 9 17.04 -1.36 8.82
N TYR A 10 18.18 -0.66 8.76
CA TYR A 10 19.46 -1.23 8.34
C TYR A 10 19.91 -2.37 9.26
N HIS A 11 19.62 -2.25 10.55
CA HIS A 11 19.93 -3.29 11.52
C HIS A 11 18.84 -4.36 11.60
N ALA A 12 17.54 -4.00 11.57
CA ALA A 12 16.46 -4.94 11.87
C ALA A 12 16.17 -5.97 10.77
N THR A 13 16.42 -5.64 9.51
CA THR A 13 15.95 -6.45 8.38
C THR A 13 17.02 -7.32 7.73
N ARG A 14 18.30 -7.07 7.99
CA ARG A 14 19.39 -7.79 7.31
C ARG A 14 19.62 -9.21 7.81
N SER A 15 18.92 -9.59 8.89
CA SER A 15 19.06 -10.90 9.52
C SER A 15 18.06 -11.03 10.68
N SER A 16 16.77 -11.04 10.38
CA SER A 16 15.73 -11.37 11.37
C SER A 16 15.49 -12.89 11.39
N SER A 17 15.48 -13.52 12.56
CA SER A 17 14.95 -14.89 12.69
C SER A 17 13.43 -14.83 12.85
N LYS A 18 12.67 -15.43 11.93
CA LYS A 18 11.21 -15.56 12.03
C LYS A 18 10.88 -16.77 12.93
N SER A 19 10.25 -16.56 14.09
CA SER A 19 9.61 -17.66 14.82
C SER A 19 8.15 -17.80 14.37
N ILE A 20 7.76 -19.00 13.96
CA ILE A 20 6.42 -19.28 13.43
C ILE A 20 5.43 -19.45 14.60
N GLY A 21 4.58 -18.45 14.80
CA GLY A 21 3.50 -18.43 15.80
C GLY A 21 3.25 -17.02 16.34
N GLY A 22 2.58 -16.17 15.54
CA GLY A 22 2.52 -14.72 15.76
C GLY A 22 3.83 -14.06 15.33
N LEU A 23 3.81 -13.18 14.33
CA LEU A 23 5.04 -12.67 13.70
C LEU A 23 5.75 -11.64 14.60
N ASN A 24 6.32 -12.09 15.71
CA ASN A 24 7.24 -11.30 16.53
C ASN A 24 8.65 -11.57 16.02
N SER A 25 9.28 -10.54 15.48
CA SER A 25 10.63 -10.62 14.95
C SER A 25 11.55 -9.72 15.76
N TYR A 26 12.79 -10.15 15.92
CA TYR A 26 13.85 -9.34 16.50
C TYR A 26 15.04 -9.30 15.56
N ASN A 27 15.82 -8.25 15.74
CA ASN A 27 17.07 -8.05 15.04
C ASN A 27 18.19 -8.85 15.71
N ILE A 28 18.88 -9.75 14.98
CA ILE A 28 19.92 -10.58 15.62
C ILE A 28 21.15 -9.79 16.10
N PHE A 29 21.42 -8.61 15.53
CA PHE A 29 22.58 -7.80 15.88
C PHE A 29 22.27 -6.82 17.01
N ASN A 30 21.04 -6.31 17.04
CA ASN A 30 20.56 -5.38 18.06
C ASN A 30 19.18 -5.87 18.59
N PRO A 31 19.13 -6.93 19.43
CA PRO A 31 17.89 -7.59 19.85
C PRO A 31 16.92 -6.70 20.65
N GLU A 32 17.39 -5.55 21.15
CA GLU A 32 16.54 -4.52 21.75
C GLU A 32 15.49 -3.98 20.78
N TYR A 33 15.73 -4.11 19.46
CA TYR A 33 14.79 -3.73 18.42
C TYR A 33 13.91 -4.90 18.00
N THR A 34 12.60 -4.73 18.17
CA THR A 34 11.59 -5.74 17.83
C THR A 34 10.53 -5.19 16.88
N ILE A 35 9.95 -6.08 16.08
CA ILE A 35 8.75 -5.86 15.27
C ILE A 35 7.68 -6.82 15.78
N GLU A 36 6.53 -6.29 16.13
CA GLU A 36 5.39 -7.05 16.64
C GLU A 36 4.16 -6.79 15.78
N ILE A 37 3.37 -7.84 15.51
CA ILE A 37 2.06 -7.73 14.87
C ILE A 37 1.00 -8.01 15.92
N LEU A 38 0.12 -7.04 16.13
CA LEU A 38 -0.98 -7.10 17.08
C LEU A 38 -2.29 -7.25 16.29
N GLU A 39 -3.13 -8.19 16.70
CA GLU A 39 -4.47 -8.34 16.11
C GLU A 39 -5.32 -7.08 16.40
N GLU A 40 -6.05 -6.61 15.39
CA GLU A 40 -7.03 -5.55 15.55
C GLU A 40 -8.44 -6.16 15.59
N ASP A 41 -9.21 -5.85 16.62
CA ASP A 41 -10.57 -6.37 16.80
C ASP A 41 -11.60 -5.71 15.86
N GLU A 42 -11.23 -4.63 15.17
CA GLU A 42 -12.12 -3.91 14.26
C GLU A 42 -12.20 -4.57 12.88
N ARG A 43 -13.41 -5.03 12.53
CA ARG A 43 -13.73 -5.44 11.16
C ARG A 43 -13.85 -4.22 10.25
N LEU A 44 -12.73 -3.83 9.67
CA LEU A 44 -12.69 -2.78 8.66
C LEU A 44 -13.15 -3.31 7.29
N GLN A 45 -13.80 -2.44 6.52
CA GLN A 45 -14.15 -2.75 5.15
C GLN A 45 -12.85 -2.88 4.31
N PRO A 46 -12.79 -3.82 3.35
CA PRO A 46 -11.65 -3.91 2.44
C PRO A 46 -11.45 -2.61 1.66
N GLU A 47 -10.21 -2.16 1.57
CA GLU A 47 -9.83 -1.05 0.70
C GLU A 47 -9.93 -1.44 -0.79
N PHE A 48 -9.99 -0.45 -1.69
CA PHE A 48 -10.26 -0.70 -3.12
C PHE A 48 -9.25 -1.65 -3.76
N TYR A 49 -7.98 -1.62 -3.37
CA TYR A 49 -6.93 -2.48 -3.92
C TYR A 49 -7.11 -3.96 -3.55
N ALA A 50 -7.83 -4.28 -2.47
CA ALA A 50 -8.14 -5.66 -2.10
C ALA A 50 -9.01 -6.33 -3.16
N TYR A 51 -9.88 -5.58 -3.82
CA TYR A 51 -10.71 -6.05 -4.91
C TYR A 51 -9.93 -6.31 -6.21
N ASN A 52 -8.67 -5.88 -6.29
CA ASN A 52 -7.76 -6.30 -7.37
C ASN A 52 -7.11 -7.64 -7.07
N MET A 53 -7.28 -8.27 -5.91
CA MET A 53 -6.77 -9.61 -5.60
C MET A 53 -7.61 -10.70 -6.29
N TYR A 54 -7.22 -11.98 -6.15
CA TYR A 54 -8.08 -13.09 -6.58
C TYR A 54 -9.20 -13.35 -5.59
N ASN A 55 -8.92 -13.14 -4.31
CA ASN A 55 -9.87 -13.17 -3.22
C ASN A 55 -9.79 -11.85 -2.44
N GLU A 56 -10.92 -11.15 -2.35
CA GLU A 56 -11.02 -9.85 -1.66
C GLU A 56 -11.02 -9.96 -0.12
N ALA A 57 -11.08 -11.18 0.42
CA ALA A 57 -11.01 -11.41 1.86
C ALA A 57 -9.73 -10.78 2.44
N THR A 58 -9.97 -9.82 3.34
CA THR A 58 -8.96 -8.93 3.89
C THR A 58 -9.03 -8.95 5.40
N HIS A 59 -7.86 -8.93 6.05
CA HIS A 59 -7.74 -8.75 7.49
C HIS A 59 -6.76 -7.61 7.78
N TYR A 60 -7.02 -6.85 8.83
CA TYR A 60 -6.16 -5.76 9.25
C TYR A 60 -5.55 -6.08 10.61
N SER A 61 -4.34 -5.59 10.82
CA SER A 61 -3.60 -5.76 12.07
C SER A 61 -2.70 -4.55 12.27
N LEU A 62 -2.16 -4.37 13.47
CA LEU A 62 -1.25 -3.29 13.78
C LEU A 62 0.18 -3.80 13.82
N LEU A 63 1.09 -3.16 13.09
CA LEU A 63 2.52 -3.40 13.23
C LEU A 63 3.12 -2.33 14.16
N GLU A 64 3.92 -2.77 15.12
CA GLU A 64 4.71 -1.89 15.99
C GLU A 64 6.21 -2.21 15.88
N ILE A 65 7.04 -1.16 15.78
CA ILE A 65 8.49 -1.27 15.94
C ILE A 65 8.85 -0.69 17.29
N LYS A 66 9.58 -1.45 18.10
CA LYS A 66 9.95 -1.08 19.46
C LYS A 66 11.48 -1.09 19.65
N CYS A 67 11.95 -0.34 20.64
CA CYS A 67 13.30 -0.39 21.19
C CYS A 67 13.21 -0.51 22.71
N TYR A 68 13.78 -1.56 23.30
CA TYR A 68 13.61 -1.89 24.73
C TYR A 68 12.13 -1.85 25.17
N GLY A 69 11.23 -2.34 24.31
CA GLY A 69 9.78 -2.30 24.53
C GLY A 69 9.12 -0.92 24.34
N THR A 70 9.89 0.15 24.14
CA THR A 70 9.34 1.49 23.83
C THR A 70 8.96 1.56 22.36
N LYS A 71 7.70 1.91 22.08
CA LYS A 71 7.20 2.09 20.72
C LYS A 71 7.87 3.26 20.01
N LEU A 72 8.52 2.98 18.88
CA LEU A 72 9.17 3.96 18.03
C LEU A 72 8.36 4.30 16.77
N TYR A 73 7.62 3.31 16.27
CA TYR A 73 6.79 3.45 15.07
C TYR A 73 5.63 2.47 15.15
N SER A 74 4.51 2.84 14.52
CA SER A 74 3.35 1.97 14.38
C SER A 74 2.57 2.33 13.13
N ASN A 75 2.08 1.32 12.42
CA ASN A 75 1.22 1.51 11.27
C ASN A 75 0.34 0.28 11.05
N GLN A 76 -0.82 0.49 10.44
CA GLN A 76 -1.71 -0.59 10.08
C GLN A 76 -1.11 -1.39 8.93
N ILE A 77 -1.17 -2.71 9.06
CA ILE A 77 -0.90 -3.66 7.98
C ILE A 77 -2.21 -4.29 7.52
N VAL A 78 -2.17 -4.77 6.29
CA VAL A 78 -3.28 -5.46 5.64
C VAL A 78 -2.79 -6.81 5.12
N LEU A 79 -3.54 -7.85 5.46
CA LEU A 79 -3.42 -9.20 4.96
C LEU A 79 -4.44 -9.37 3.83
N LEU A 80 -3.93 -9.52 2.61
CA LEU A 80 -4.68 -9.60 1.37
C LEU A 80 -4.72 -11.04 0.84
N ASP A 81 -5.67 -11.30 -0.06
CA ASP A 81 -5.83 -12.58 -0.74
C ASP A 81 -5.96 -13.74 0.25
N SER A 82 -6.85 -13.60 1.25
CA SER A 82 -7.01 -14.56 2.35
C SER A 82 -5.72 -14.81 3.17
N GLY A 83 -4.88 -13.79 3.32
CA GLY A 83 -3.66 -13.84 4.13
C GLY A 83 -2.43 -14.38 3.42
N ARG A 84 -2.50 -14.62 2.10
CA ARG A 84 -1.33 -15.03 1.30
C ARG A 84 -0.29 -13.93 1.17
N TYR A 85 -0.70 -12.67 1.32
CA TYR A 85 0.15 -11.52 1.13
C TYR A 85 -0.10 -10.48 2.22
N ALA A 86 0.97 -10.00 2.86
CA ALA A 86 0.90 -8.97 3.89
C ALA A 86 1.68 -7.73 3.45
N THR A 87 1.14 -6.55 3.74
CA THR A 87 1.80 -5.27 3.46
C THR A 87 1.38 -4.22 4.48
N VAL A 88 2.20 -3.20 4.68
CA VAL A 88 1.72 -1.96 5.29
C VAL A 88 0.64 -1.35 4.40
N THR A 89 -0.35 -0.70 5.01
CA THR A 89 -1.37 0.05 4.27
C THR A 89 -0.69 1.19 3.48
N PRO A 90 -0.88 1.28 2.14
CA PRO A 90 -0.24 2.34 1.37
C PRO A 90 -0.83 3.72 1.73
N ASN A 91 -0.10 4.79 1.42
CA ASN A 91 -0.51 6.17 1.70
C ASN A 91 -1.54 6.67 0.69
N TRP A 92 -2.47 7.53 1.11
CA TRP A 92 -3.46 8.16 0.24
C TRP A 92 -2.96 9.47 -0.37
N GLU A 93 -3.31 9.70 -1.64
CA GLU A 93 -3.24 11.01 -2.30
C GLU A 93 -4.59 11.32 -2.96
N PHE A 94 -4.96 12.61 -2.96
CA PHE A 94 -6.23 13.09 -3.48
C PHE A 94 -5.99 14.17 -4.53
N LEU A 95 -6.54 13.95 -5.72
CA LEU A 95 -6.45 14.87 -6.84
C LEU A 95 -7.69 15.76 -6.91
N HIS A 96 -7.44 17.05 -6.90
CA HIS A 96 -8.44 18.12 -7.01
C HIS A 96 -8.21 18.86 -8.34
N LEU A 97 -8.85 18.38 -9.39
CA LEU A 97 -8.72 18.81 -10.79
C LEU A 97 -9.77 19.85 -11.19
N GLY A 98 -10.93 19.91 -10.53
CA GLY A 98 -11.97 20.90 -10.82
C GLY A 98 -11.49 22.36 -10.73
N GLU A 99 -12.18 23.27 -11.42
CA GLU A 99 -11.84 24.71 -11.51
C GLU A 99 -11.62 25.36 -10.14
N TYR A 100 -12.43 24.98 -9.16
CA TYR A 100 -12.37 25.49 -7.78
C TYR A 100 -11.56 24.59 -6.84
N LYS A 101 -11.12 23.41 -7.28
CA LYS A 101 -10.36 22.41 -6.51
C LYS A 101 -10.97 22.03 -5.15
N THR A 102 -12.29 22.19 -5.01
CA THR A 102 -13.01 21.96 -3.76
C THR A 102 -13.48 20.51 -3.60
N GLU A 103 -13.62 19.78 -4.70
CA GLU A 103 -14.06 18.38 -4.71
C GLU A 103 -12.88 17.44 -5.03
N ILE A 104 -12.93 16.21 -4.52
CA ILE A 104 -11.96 15.16 -4.85
C ILE A 104 -12.43 14.53 -6.16
N ASP A 105 -11.67 14.73 -7.23
CA ASP A 105 -11.97 14.13 -8.54
C ASP A 105 -11.47 12.69 -8.59
N TYR A 106 -10.26 12.45 -8.09
CA TYR A 106 -9.64 11.14 -8.09
C TYR A 106 -8.86 10.92 -6.81
N ALA A 107 -8.76 9.66 -6.37
CA ALA A 107 -7.93 9.27 -5.25
C ALA A 107 -7.10 8.05 -5.63
N PHE A 108 -5.84 8.04 -5.23
CA PHE A 108 -4.95 6.92 -5.46
C PHE A 108 -4.12 6.64 -4.21
N LYS A 109 -3.52 5.46 -4.20
CA LYS A 109 -2.66 5.00 -3.12
C LYS A 109 -1.24 4.83 -3.62
N TYR A 110 -0.26 5.06 -2.75
CA TYR A 110 1.14 5.03 -3.14
C TYR A 110 2.10 4.63 -2.02
N PHE A 111 3.32 4.30 -2.43
CA PHE A 111 4.49 4.21 -1.57
C PHE A 111 5.62 5.13 -2.07
N ILE A 112 6.52 5.50 -1.18
CA ILE A 112 7.80 6.15 -1.50
C ILE A 112 8.93 5.19 -1.09
N LYS A 113 9.82 4.82 -2.02
CA LYS A 113 10.81 3.75 -1.80
C LYS A 113 11.74 3.98 -0.61
N HIS A 114 12.05 5.23 -0.31
CA HIS A 114 12.95 5.58 0.79
C HIS A 114 12.26 5.65 2.16
N ASP A 115 10.93 5.64 2.19
CA ASP A 115 10.15 5.72 3.43
C ASP A 115 10.10 4.38 4.15
N ILE A 116 9.86 4.45 5.46
CA ILE A 116 9.78 3.27 6.31
C ILE A 116 8.63 2.34 5.91
N ASP A 117 7.50 2.89 5.45
CA ASP A 117 6.33 2.12 5.02
C ASP A 117 6.67 1.19 3.85
N TYR A 118 7.38 1.69 2.85
CA TYR A 118 7.81 0.88 1.70
C TYR A 118 8.80 -0.20 2.11
N LYS A 119 9.73 0.15 2.98
CA LYS A 119 10.71 -0.80 3.53
C LYS A 119 10.04 -1.94 4.31
N LEU A 120 9.03 -1.61 5.10
CA LEU A 120 8.21 -2.59 5.82
C LEU A 120 7.35 -3.42 4.86
N HIS A 121 6.79 -2.79 3.83
CA HIS A 121 6.09 -3.49 2.74
C HIS A 121 6.99 -4.56 2.09
N ILE A 122 8.26 -4.24 1.79
CA ILE A 122 9.22 -5.24 1.28
C ILE A 122 9.60 -6.27 2.34
N PHE A 123 9.75 -5.87 3.61
CA PHE A 123 10.10 -6.80 4.70
C PHE A 123 9.01 -7.86 4.95
N LEU A 124 7.73 -7.47 4.87
CA LEU A 124 6.59 -8.37 5.06
C LEU A 124 6.38 -9.32 3.87
N PHE A 125 6.88 -8.96 2.70
CA PHE A 125 6.72 -9.73 1.48
C PHE A 125 7.48 -11.06 1.56
N ASN A 126 6.79 -12.17 1.27
CA ASN A 126 7.37 -13.50 1.13
C ASN A 126 7.58 -13.83 -0.35
N ASP A 127 8.73 -13.48 -0.91
CA ASP A 127 9.06 -13.68 -2.32
C ASP A 127 9.28 -15.16 -2.71
N GLU A 128 9.46 -16.05 -1.74
CA GLU A 128 9.51 -17.50 -1.95
C GLU A 128 8.13 -18.11 -2.23
N SER A 129 7.03 -17.42 -1.87
CA SER A 129 5.67 -17.87 -2.11
C SER A 129 5.16 -17.38 -3.46
N HIS A 130 4.90 -18.30 -4.39
CA HIS A 130 4.35 -17.97 -5.70
C HIS A 130 3.01 -17.22 -5.62
N GLU A 131 2.14 -17.60 -4.68
CA GLU A 131 0.86 -16.91 -4.47
C GLU A 131 1.07 -15.48 -3.95
N ALA A 132 2.03 -15.27 -3.04
CA ALA A 132 2.37 -13.94 -2.54
C ALA A 132 2.95 -13.06 -3.65
N VAL A 133 3.80 -13.61 -4.53
CA VAL A 133 4.36 -12.90 -5.69
C VAL A 133 3.25 -12.43 -6.63
N ILE A 134 2.26 -13.27 -6.90
CA ILE A 134 1.11 -12.90 -7.74
C ILE A 134 0.28 -11.80 -7.07
N ALA A 135 -0.01 -11.91 -5.78
CA ALA A 135 -0.75 -10.89 -5.05
C ALA A 135 0.00 -9.55 -4.99
N HIS A 136 1.32 -9.59 -4.82
CA HIS A 136 2.20 -8.41 -4.87
C HIS A 136 2.11 -7.70 -6.23
N GLN A 137 2.23 -8.45 -7.34
CA GLN A 137 2.11 -7.91 -8.69
C GLN A 137 0.74 -7.24 -8.91
N ARG A 138 -0.34 -7.88 -8.47
CA ARG A 138 -1.70 -7.34 -8.56
C ARG A 138 -1.88 -6.10 -7.71
N LEU A 139 -1.21 -5.98 -6.56
CA LEU A 139 -1.20 -4.74 -5.79
C LEU A 139 -0.52 -3.63 -6.60
N TYR A 140 0.63 -3.91 -7.20
CA TYR A 140 1.42 -2.94 -7.97
C TYR A 140 0.72 -2.47 -9.24
N GLU A 141 -0.23 -3.23 -9.79
CA GLU A 141 -1.07 -2.76 -10.89
C GLU A 141 -1.88 -1.50 -10.54
N VAL A 142 -2.28 -1.35 -9.27
CA VAL A 142 -3.26 -0.34 -8.83
C VAL A 142 -2.69 0.64 -7.78
N ILE A 143 -1.46 0.42 -7.31
CA ILE A 143 -0.75 1.27 -6.35
C ILE A 143 0.47 1.87 -7.04
N LEU A 144 0.74 3.15 -6.80
CA LEU A 144 1.89 3.84 -7.37
C LEU A 144 3.13 3.69 -6.48
N ILE A 145 4.29 3.52 -7.08
CA ILE A 145 5.57 3.46 -6.36
C ILE A 145 6.45 4.60 -6.84
N PHE A 146 6.70 5.57 -5.97
CA PHE A 146 7.62 6.68 -6.23
C PHE A 146 8.99 6.40 -5.64
N GLU A 147 10.05 6.80 -6.33
CA GLU A 147 11.42 6.81 -5.83
C GLU A 147 11.56 7.78 -4.65
N SER A 148 10.94 8.95 -4.73
CA SER A 148 11.05 9.99 -3.71
C SER A 148 9.79 10.83 -3.56
N PHE A 149 9.70 11.57 -2.44
CA PHE A 149 8.66 12.58 -2.25
C PHE A 149 8.68 13.65 -3.36
N MET A 150 9.86 14.04 -3.86
CA MET A 150 9.96 15.03 -4.93
C MET A 150 9.38 14.52 -6.25
N GLU A 151 9.60 13.25 -6.60
CA GLU A 151 9.00 12.65 -7.80
C GLU A 151 7.48 12.61 -7.68
N LYS A 152 6.94 12.18 -6.52
CA LYS A 152 5.50 12.22 -6.25
C LYS A 152 4.93 13.62 -6.47
N GLU A 153 5.54 14.65 -5.89
CA GLU A 153 5.10 16.04 -6.04
C GLU A 153 5.16 16.54 -7.49
N GLN A 154 6.21 16.17 -8.24
CA GLN A 154 6.32 16.50 -9.65
C GLN A 154 5.25 15.79 -10.48
N PHE A 155 4.99 14.52 -10.20
CA PHE A 155 3.97 13.74 -10.87
C PHE A 155 2.57 14.30 -10.60
N VAL A 156 2.23 14.64 -9.35
CA VAL A 156 0.94 15.30 -9.02
C VAL A 156 0.79 16.62 -9.78
N LYS A 157 1.84 17.44 -9.87
CA LYS A 157 1.82 18.67 -10.70
C LYS A 157 1.60 18.38 -12.18
N TYR A 158 2.22 17.33 -12.71
CA TYR A 158 2.01 16.86 -14.07
C TYR A 158 0.55 16.44 -14.31
N LEU A 159 -0.07 15.72 -13.37
CA LEU A 159 -1.48 15.32 -13.47
C LEU A 159 -2.42 16.53 -13.54
N HIS A 160 -2.15 17.59 -12.78
CA HIS A 160 -2.95 18.82 -12.85
C HIS A 160 -2.93 19.50 -14.21
N SER A 161 -1.85 19.37 -15.00
CA SER A 161 -1.75 19.94 -16.35
C SER A 161 -2.18 18.99 -17.46
N HIS A 162 -2.46 17.72 -17.15
CA HIS A 162 -2.78 16.67 -18.13
C HIS A 162 -4.10 15.95 -17.83
N GLN A 163 -5.09 16.66 -17.29
CA GLN A 163 -6.38 16.11 -16.87
C GLN A 163 -7.09 15.30 -17.97
N GLY A 164 -7.07 15.79 -19.22
CA GLY A 164 -7.66 15.07 -20.36
C GLY A 164 -7.04 13.69 -20.58
N GLN A 165 -5.71 13.56 -20.42
CA GLN A 165 -5.02 12.29 -20.56
C GLN A 165 -5.39 11.30 -19.46
N ILE A 166 -5.69 11.77 -18.24
CA ILE A 166 -6.16 10.92 -17.15
C ILE A 166 -7.50 10.27 -17.54
N ILE A 167 -8.44 11.09 -18.03
CA ILE A 167 -9.77 10.63 -18.45
C ILE A 167 -9.66 9.63 -19.62
N GLU A 168 -8.84 9.95 -20.63
CA GLU A 168 -8.56 9.05 -21.75
C GLU A 168 -7.96 7.72 -21.28
N CYS A 169 -6.97 7.75 -20.38
CA CYS A 169 -6.36 6.56 -19.83
C CYS A 169 -7.36 5.72 -19.04
N ILE A 170 -8.19 6.33 -18.19
CA ILE A 170 -9.24 5.64 -17.42
C ILE A 170 -10.27 4.98 -18.36
N ASN A 171 -10.72 5.71 -19.39
CA ASN A 171 -11.70 5.20 -20.36
C ASN A 171 -11.14 4.07 -21.23
N SER A 172 -9.83 4.03 -21.46
CA SER A 172 -9.16 2.96 -22.21
C SER A 172 -9.04 1.63 -21.44
N ILE A 173 -9.35 1.60 -20.13
CA ILE A 173 -9.23 0.39 -19.32
C ILE A 173 -10.46 -0.51 -19.50
N ASP A 174 -10.25 -1.60 -20.24
CA ASP A 174 -11.24 -2.67 -20.51
C ASP A 174 -11.37 -3.72 -19.37
N LYS A 175 -10.72 -3.47 -18.22
CA LYS A 175 -10.82 -4.36 -17.06
C LYS A 175 -12.19 -4.21 -16.40
N THR A 176 -12.93 -5.32 -16.31
CA THR A 176 -14.22 -5.39 -15.60
C THR A 176 -14.01 -5.91 -14.19
N TYR A 177 -14.88 -5.48 -13.27
CA TYR A 177 -14.84 -5.81 -11.84
C TYR A 177 -16.23 -6.29 -11.40
N SER A 178 -16.72 -7.32 -12.09
CA SER A 178 -18.07 -7.87 -11.86
C SER A 178 -18.20 -8.53 -10.48
N TRP A 179 -17.10 -9.08 -9.95
CA TRP A 179 -17.02 -9.73 -8.63
C TRP A 179 -16.97 -8.76 -7.45
N VAL A 180 -16.93 -7.45 -7.67
CA VAL A 180 -16.99 -6.47 -6.58
C VAL A 180 -18.42 -6.45 -6.03
N GLU A 181 -18.66 -7.33 -5.08
CA GLU A 181 -19.91 -7.47 -4.36
C GLU A 181 -19.92 -6.47 -3.20
N THR A 182 -20.74 -5.42 -3.34
CA THR A 182 -21.03 -4.51 -2.24
C THR A 182 -22.53 -4.31 -2.19
N THR A 183 -23.08 -4.11 -0.99
CA THR A 183 -24.51 -3.82 -0.79
C THR A 183 -24.90 -2.42 -1.31
N ASN A 184 -23.94 -1.59 -1.70
CA ASN A 184 -24.13 -0.19 -2.07
C ASN A 184 -23.51 0.11 -3.45
N GLU A 185 -24.37 0.33 -4.45
CA GLU A 185 -23.93 0.62 -5.82
C GLU A 185 -22.99 1.84 -5.93
N LYS A 186 -23.19 2.88 -5.10
CA LYS A 186 -22.28 4.05 -5.08
C LYS A 186 -20.89 3.65 -4.59
N HIS A 187 -20.83 2.80 -3.56
CA HIS A 187 -19.57 2.30 -3.04
C HIS A 187 -18.84 1.42 -4.07
N ARG A 188 -19.57 0.52 -4.75
CA ARG A 188 -19.05 -0.26 -5.87
C ARG A 188 -18.46 0.62 -6.98
N LYS A 189 -19.19 1.66 -7.40
CA LYS A 189 -18.70 2.61 -8.42
C LYS A 189 -17.41 3.30 -7.97
N ALA A 190 -17.34 3.75 -6.73
CA ALA A 190 -16.13 4.38 -6.17
C ALA A 190 -14.93 3.42 -6.11
N ILE A 191 -15.13 2.15 -5.76
CA ILE A 191 -14.06 1.14 -5.79
C ILE A 191 -13.54 0.96 -7.22
N ILE A 192 -14.43 0.77 -8.18
CA ILE A 192 -14.06 0.56 -9.59
C ILE A 192 -13.34 1.78 -10.15
N GLU A 193 -13.80 2.99 -9.84
CA GLU A 193 -13.15 4.23 -10.23
C GLU A 193 -11.73 4.33 -9.67
N ARG A 194 -11.52 4.02 -8.38
CA ARG A 194 -10.19 4.04 -7.76
C ARG A 194 -9.25 2.98 -8.34
N LEU A 195 -9.75 1.78 -8.63
CA LEU A 195 -8.99 0.73 -9.30
C LEU A 195 -8.52 1.17 -10.69
N LYS A 196 -9.44 1.72 -11.50
CA LYS A 196 -9.10 2.24 -12.83
C LYS A 196 -8.16 3.45 -12.75
N THR A 197 -8.35 4.31 -11.76
CA THR A 197 -7.47 5.45 -11.49
C THR A 197 -6.05 4.98 -11.22
N GLY A 198 -5.85 4.03 -10.30
CA GLY A 198 -4.53 3.46 -10.00
C GLY A 198 -3.81 2.91 -11.24
N ILE A 199 -4.51 2.11 -12.05
CA ILE A 199 -3.98 1.57 -13.31
C ILE A 199 -3.62 2.69 -14.30
N ALA A 200 -4.51 3.65 -14.50
CA ALA A 200 -4.30 4.76 -15.42
C ALA A 200 -3.07 5.59 -15.02
N LEU A 201 -2.95 5.91 -13.74
CA LEU A 201 -1.84 6.71 -13.23
C LEU A 201 -0.52 5.94 -13.25
N ASN A 202 -0.51 4.63 -12.98
CA ASN A 202 0.69 3.80 -13.17
C ASN A 202 1.18 3.85 -14.63
N ARG A 203 0.28 3.70 -15.61
CA ARG A 203 0.61 3.84 -17.05
C ARG A 203 1.12 5.23 -17.43
N MET A 204 0.73 6.27 -16.69
CA MET A 204 1.20 7.64 -16.90
C MET A 204 2.54 7.91 -16.21
N LEU A 205 2.83 7.24 -15.10
CA LEU A 205 4.10 7.35 -14.36
C LEU A 205 5.25 6.64 -15.09
N GLU A 206 4.97 5.55 -15.80
CA GLU A 206 5.95 4.78 -16.58
C GLU A 206 6.37 5.44 -17.91
N LYS A 207 5.75 6.57 -18.29
CA LYS A 207 6.03 7.31 -19.53
C LYS A 207 7.03 8.43 -19.30
#